data_AF-A0A2A2LI10-F1
#
_entry.id   AF-A0A2A2LI10-F1
#
_cell.length_a   1.000
_cell.length_b   1.000
_cell.length_c   1.000
_cell.angle_alpha   90.00
_cell.angle_beta   90.00
_cell.angle_gamma   90.00
#
_symmetry.space_group_name_H-M   'P 1'
#
loop_
_entity.id
_entity.type
_entity.pdbx_description
1 polymer ?
#
loop_
_entity_poly.entity_id
_entity_poly.type
_entity_poly.pdbx_seq_one_letter_code
_entity_poly.pdbx_strand_id
1 'polypeptide(L)'
;MGGPIVTSYDLNMLQQFYYCNNSCPNPTATCTNSGILNTRSCNTCNCPLGYAGTTCNTRPADGGQQLTATTSWTSLTVTITGSASLAEPGPYSTKTYWIVKPAGYSYVEFQYVSFSSTQTTFSPGCRDLGLELKYLSNQQLANPRVCSDAWNGLSSSSPLTTTPIVAYTSTISATFVLQFRATNTNVTDVKPPPPPFLSSNVYKHVHIDIYKHIHILVYKHAHIDVYKYDHSM
;
A
#
# COMPACT_ATOMS: atom_id res chain seq x y z
N MET A 1 -5.40 -5.70 -7.63
CA MET A 1 -6.08 -6.73 -6.81
C MET A 1 -5.05 -7.73 -6.30
N GLY A 2 -4.66 -7.69 -5.02
CA GLY A 2 -3.74 -8.68 -4.46
C GLY A 2 -2.99 -8.28 -3.19
N GLY A 3 -3.15 -7.05 -2.71
CA GLY A 3 -2.69 -6.65 -1.39
C GLY A 3 -3.70 -7.07 -0.31
N PRO A 4 -3.26 -7.35 0.92
CA PRO A 4 -4.13 -7.80 2.00
C PRO A 4 -4.91 -6.67 2.70
N ILE A 5 -4.47 -5.42 2.48
CA ILE A 5 -5.28 -4.23 2.80
C ILE A 5 -5.89 -3.77 1.48
N VAL A 6 -7.22 -3.80 1.40
CA VAL A 6 -7.99 -3.33 0.24
C VAL A 6 -7.64 -1.86 0.01
N THR A 7 -7.18 -1.55 -1.20
CA THR A 7 -6.82 -0.17 -1.57
C THR A 7 -8.05 0.60 -2.02
N SER A 8 -8.01 1.94 -1.98
CA SER A 8 -9.07 2.74 -2.59
C SER A 8 -9.17 2.52 -4.09
N TYR A 9 -8.08 2.09 -4.75
CA TYR A 9 -8.13 1.71 -6.16
C TYR A 9 -9.01 0.47 -6.37
N ASP A 10 -8.82 -0.57 -5.55
CA ASP A 10 -9.65 -1.79 -5.62
C ASP A 10 -11.15 -1.45 -5.38
N LEU A 11 -11.45 -0.58 -4.42
CA LEU A 11 -12.83 -0.12 -4.17
C LEU A 11 -13.39 0.70 -5.34
N ASN A 12 -12.60 1.59 -5.93
CA ASN A 12 -13.01 2.41 -7.07
C ASN A 12 -13.33 1.53 -8.30
N MET A 13 -12.48 0.53 -8.55
CA MET A 13 -12.69 -0.44 -9.63
C MET A 13 -14.03 -1.17 -9.47
N LEU A 14 -14.37 -1.60 -8.25
CA LEU A 14 -15.65 -2.24 -7.96
C LEU A 14 -16.83 -1.27 -8.13
N GLN A 15 -16.72 -0.05 -7.61
CA GLN A 15 -17.78 0.96 -7.74
C GLN A 15 -18.08 1.29 -9.21
N GLN A 16 -17.04 1.41 -10.04
CA GLN A 16 -17.21 1.65 -11.47
C GLN A 16 -17.81 0.44 -12.19
N PHE A 17 -17.29 -0.76 -11.93
CA PHE A 17 -17.74 -1.99 -12.59
C PHE A 17 -19.24 -2.27 -12.34
N TYR A 18 -19.72 -2.02 -11.12
CA TYR A 18 -21.12 -2.20 -10.75
C TYR A 18 -21.97 -0.93 -10.87
N TYR A 19 -21.44 0.14 -11.47
CA TYR A 19 -22.15 1.42 -11.65
C TYR A 19 -22.71 2.03 -10.36
N CYS A 20 -22.07 1.76 -9.21
CA CYS A 20 -22.54 2.25 -7.91
C CYS A 20 -22.57 3.77 -7.80
N ASN A 21 -21.76 4.46 -8.62
CA ASN A 21 -21.73 5.93 -8.66
C ASN A 21 -23.07 6.54 -9.08
N ASN A 22 -23.87 5.80 -9.86
CA ASN A 22 -25.21 6.25 -10.29
C ASN A 22 -26.19 6.35 -9.11
N SER A 23 -25.91 5.69 -7.99
CA SER A 23 -26.70 5.78 -6.76
C SER A 23 -26.56 7.14 -6.06
N CYS A 24 -25.60 7.98 -6.47
CA CYS A 24 -25.38 9.30 -5.90
C CYS A 24 -25.51 10.41 -6.95
N PRO A 25 -26.75 10.73 -7.40
CA PRO A 25 -26.96 11.77 -8.41
C PRO A 25 -26.65 13.18 -7.90
N ASN A 26 -26.74 13.42 -6.59
CA ASN A 26 -26.52 14.72 -5.95
C ASN A 26 -25.61 14.56 -4.73
N PRO A 27 -24.30 14.30 -4.91
CA PRO A 27 -23.39 14.13 -3.79
C PRO A 27 -23.14 15.47 -3.09
N THR A 28 -23.06 15.46 -1.76
CA THR A 28 -22.80 16.67 -0.95
C THR A 28 -21.36 16.75 -0.45
N ALA A 29 -20.54 15.72 -0.72
CA ALA A 29 -19.13 15.70 -0.38
C ALA A 29 -18.26 15.69 -1.64
N THR A 30 -17.18 16.46 -1.60
CA THR A 30 -16.13 16.45 -2.62
C THR A 30 -14.88 15.81 -2.02
N CYS A 31 -14.50 14.63 -2.54
CA CYS A 31 -13.36 13.90 -2.03
C CYS A 31 -12.03 14.51 -2.48
N THR A 32 -11.08 14.59 -1.57
CA THR A 32 -9.70 15.04 -1.82
C THR A 32 -8.74 13.86 -1.67
N ASN A 33 -7.44 14.08 -1.93
CA ASN A 33 -6.39 13.07 -1.77
C ASN A 33 -6.75 11.73 -2.44
N SER A 34 -7.32 11.79 -3.64
CA SER A 34 -7.79 10.63 -4.41
C SER A 34 -8.84 9.74 -3.73
N GLY A 35 -9.54 10.25 -2.70
CA GLY A 35 -10.70 9.58 -2.11
C GLY A 35 -11.84 9.39 -3.11
N ILE A 36 -12.65 8.37 -2.86
CA ILE A 36 -13.80 8.03 -3.69
C ILE A 36 -15.08 8.26 -2.89
N LEU A 37 -16.15 8.68 -3.57
CA LEU A 37 -17.42 8.92 -2.91
C LEU A 37 -17.91 7.63 -2.25
N ASN A 38 -18.42 7.74 -1.03
CA ASN A 38 -19.12 6.63 -0.42
C ASN A 38 -20.52 6.52 -1.06
N THR A 39 -20.67 5.55 -1.96
CA THR A 39 -21.90 5.33 -2.72
C THR A 39 -23.07 4.81 -1.89
N ARG A 40 -22.87 4.49 -0.61
CA ARG A 40 -23.96 4.13 0.32
C ARG A 40 -24.60 5.33 0.99
N SER A 41 -23.87 6.43 1.19
CA SER A 41 -24.37 7.60 1.90
C SER A 41 -24.34 8.90 1.09
N CYS A 42 -23.56 8.96 0.00
CA CYS A 42 -23.42 10.10 -0.92
C CYS A 42 -22.97 11.43 -0.30
N ASN A 43 -22.59 11.42 0.98
CA ASN A 43 -22.25 12.61 1.76
C ASN A 43 -20.91 12.48 2.51
N THR A 44 -20.18 11.38 2.29
CA THR A 44 -18.84 11.14 2.83
C THR A 44 -18.01 10.39 1.81
N CYS A 45 -16.70 10.29 2.04
CA CYS A 45 -15.76 9.63 1.16
C CYS A 45 -15.17 8.38 1.81
N ASN A 46 -14.90 7.37 1.00
CA ASN A 46 -13.99 6.28 1.36
C ASN A 46 -12.56 6.74 1.09
N CYS A 47 -11.78 6.88 2.16
CA CYS A 47 -10.47 7.50 2.09
C CYS A 47 -9.35 6.50 1.85
N PRO A 48 -8.32 6.88 1.06
CA PRO A 48 -7.11 6.08 0.98
C PRO A 48 -6.43 6.00 2.32
N LEU A 49 -5.70 4.89 2.51
CA LEU A 49 -4.94 4.66 3.71
C LEU A 49 -4.05 5.87 4.02
N GLY A 50 -4.07 6.33 5.28
CA GLY A 50 -3.37 7.54 5.70
C GLY A 50 -4.19 8.84 5.62
N TYR A 51 -5.44 8.79 5.15
CA TYR A 51 -6.38 9.91 5.12
C TYR A 51 -7.71 9.54 5.77
N ALA A 52 -8.43 10.53 6.30
CA ALA A 52 -9.70 10.39 6.99
C ALA A 52 -10.57 11.64 6.83
N GLY A 53 -11.73 11.61 7.51
CA GLY A 53 -12.72 12.68 7.49
C GLY A 53 -13.67 12.59 6.30
N THR A 54 -14.71 13.41 6.31
CA THR A 54 -15.80 13.38 5.32
C THR A 54 -15.32 13.55 3.89
N THR A 55 -14.23 14.29 3.67
CA THR A 55 -13.67 14.59 2.35
C THR A 55 -12.24 14.08 2.16
N CYS A 56 -11.75 13.21 3.05
CA CYS A 56 -10.37 12.67 3.02
C CYS A 56 -9.27 13.72 3.15
N ASN A 57 -9.57 14.86 3.78
CA ASN A 57 -8.65 15.97 3.97
C ASN A 57 -8.05 16.03 5.39
N THR A 58 -8.38 15.08 6.27
CA THR A 58 -7.82 15.01 7.63
C THR A 58 -6.95 13.78 7.81
N ARG A 59 -6.06 13.83 8.81
CA ARG A 59 -5.28 12.67 9.25
C ARG A 59 -6.18 11.75 10.07
N PRO A 60 -6.04 10.42 9.94
CA PRO A 60 -6.68 9.47 10.86
C PRO A 60 -6.35 9.78 12.33
N ALA A 61 -7.33 9.56 13.21
CA ALA A 61 -7.18 9.69 14.65
C ALA A 61 -6.63 8.39 15.28
N ASP A 62 -5.46 7.95 14.83
CA ASP A 62 -4.87 6.64 15.13
C ASP A 62 -3.60 6.72 16.01
N GLY A 63 -3.44 7.85 16.72
CA GLY A 63 -2.32 8.10 17.61
C GLY A 63 -1.03 8.59 16.93
N GLY A 64 -1.04 8.80 15.61
CA GLY A 64 0.06 9.48 14.93
C GLY A 64 -0.09 11.01 14.87
N GLN A 65 0.88 11.69 14.25
CA GLN A 65 1.03 13.15 14.30
C GLN A 65 1.37 13.77 12.93
N GLN A 66 1.18 15.08 12.83
CA GLN A 66 1.68 15.87 11.71
C GLN A 66 2.98 16.56 12.12
N LEU A 67 4.01 16.44 11.28
CA LEU A 67 5.31 17.08 11.44
C LEU A 67 5.65 17.83 10.14
N THR A 68 6.53 18.81 10.23
CA THR A 68 7.01 19.55 9.05
C THR A 68 8.49 19.23 8.85
N ALA A 69 8.89 18.89 7.63
CA ALA A 69 10.28 18.62 7.30
C ALA A 69 11.12 19.90 7.37
N THR A 70 12.38 19.75 7.78
CA THR A 70 13.41 20.80 7.70
C THR A 70 14.57 20.30 6.85
N THR A 71 15.54 21.14 6.53
CA THR A 71 16.74 20.70 5.79
C THR A 71 17.61 19.72 6.58
N SER A 72 17.49 19.71 7.90
CA SER A 72 18.20 18.80 8.78
C SER A 72 17.47 17.47 8.89
N TRP A 73 18.24 16.37 8.90
CA TRP A 73 17.69 15.05 9.16
C TRP A 73 16.98 15.01 10.51
N THR A 74 15.72 14.59 10.48
CA THR A 74 14.88 14.40 11.67
C THR A 74 14.47 12.94 11.74
N SER A 75 14.77 12.28 12.86
CA SER A 75 14.36 10.89 13.09
C SER A 75 12.90 10.81 13.52
N LEU A 76 12.18 9.85 12.96
CA LEU A 76 10.82 9.47 13.29
C LEU A 76 10.78 8.00 13.71
N THR A 77 10.41 7.75 14.96
CA THR A 77 10.15 6.40 15.47
C THR A 77 8.64 6.15 15.49
N VAL A 78 8.20 5.13 14.77
CA VAL A 78 6.80 4.70 14.69
C VAL A 78 6.67 3.31 15.30
N THR A 79 6.11 3.23 16.50
CA THR A 79 5.76 1.95 17.13
C THR A 79 4.27 1.70 16.94
N ILE A 80 3.92 0.58 16.32
CA ILE A 80 2.54 0.09 16.21
C ILE A 80 2.37 -1.14 17.10
N THR A 81 1.31 -1.14 17.90
CA THR A 81 1.00 -2.25 18.80
C THR A 81 0.06 -3.22 18.09
N GLY A 82 0.43 -4.50 18.05
CA GLY A 82 -0.44 -5.57 17.59
C GLY A 82 -1.09 -6.29 18.77
N SER A 83 -2.36 -6.64 18.63
CA SER A 83 -3.14 -7.34 19.67
C SER A 83 -3.41 -8.81 19.34
N ALA A 84 -2.81 -9.33 18.28
CA ALA A 84 -3.06 -10.66 17.74
C ALA A 84 -1.74 -11.44 17.56
N SER A 85 -1.78 -12.59 16.90
CA SER A 85 -0.61 -13.44 16.68
C SER A 85 -0.31 -13.60 15.18
N LEU A 86 0.89 -14.09 14.85
CA LEU A 86 1.24 -14.40 13.46
C LEU A 86 0.41 -15.56 12.87
N ALA A 87 -0.01 -16.50 13.73
CA ALA A 87 -0.82 -17.66 13.32
C ALA A 87 -2.31 -17.28 13.12
N GLU A 88 -2.81 -16.38 13.97
CA GLU A 88 -4.20 -15.91 13.97
C GLU A 88 -4.24 -14.38 13.85
N PRO A 89 -4.13 -13.82 12.63
CA PRO A 89 -4.20 -12.39 12.41
C PRO A 89 -5.60 -11.81 12.72
N GLY A 90 -5.63 -10.67 13.40
CA GLY A 90 -6.83 -9.89 13.67
C GLY A 90 -7.09 -8.78 12.65
N PRO A 91 -7.98 -7.82 12.97
CA PRO A 91 -8.16 -6.63 12.15
C PRO A 91 -6.90 -5.76 12.17
N TYR A 92 -6.65 -5.04 11.07
CA TYR A 92 -5.52 -4.12 10.99
C TYR A 92 -5.68 -2.94 11.95
N SER A 93 -4.66 -2.75 12.78
CA SER A 93 -4.39 -1.48 13.45
C SER A 93 -3.45 -0.65 12.59
N THR A 94 -3.58 0.68 12.66
CA THR A 94 -2.75 1.63 11.91
C THR A 94 -2.24 2.74 12.82
N LYS A 95 -1.14 3.37 12.43
CA LYS A 95 -0.61 4.59 13.04
C LYS A 95 -0.03 5.47 11.93
N THR A 96 -0.60 6.66 11.76
CA THR A 96 -0.36 7.51 10.60
C THR A 96 0.35 8.80 11.00
N TYR A 97 1.52 9.02 10.42
CA TYR A 97 2.19 10.32 10.48
C TYR A 97 2.04 11.06 9.15
N TRP A 98 1.87 12.38 9.23
CA TRP A 98 1.89 13.25 8.06
C TRP A 98 3.14 14.11 8.08
N ILE A 99 3.95 14.00 7.04
CA ILE A 99 5.16 14.82 6.90
C ILE A 99 4.89 15.88 5.83
N VAL A 100 4.82 17.14 6.28
CA VAL A 100 4.56 18.30 5.44
C VAL A 100 5.86 18.79 4.81
N LYS A 101 5.82 18.99 3.49
CA LYS A 101 6.92 19.59 2.74
C LYS A 101 6.91 21.11 2.95
N PRO A 102 7.99 21.72 3.44
CA PRO A 102 8.05 23.17 3.60
C PRO A 102 8.06 23.88 2.23
N ALA A 103 7.59 25.12 2.21
CA ALA A 103 7.65 25.97 1.02
C ALA A 103 9.11 26.19 0.56
N GLY A 104 9.32 26.30 -0.75
CA GLY A 104 10.66 26.47 -1.35
C GLY A 104 11.44 25.17 -1.58
N TYR A 105 10.85 24.01 -1.27
CA TYR A 105 11.46 22.70 -1.51
C TYR A 105 10.62 21.84 -2.47
N SER A 106 11.30 21.11 -3.34
CA SER A 106 10.67 20.22 -4.31
C SER A 106 10.25 18.88 -3.71
N TYR A 107 10.99 18.36 -2.72
CA TYR A 107 10.76 17.04 -2.14
C TYR A 107 10.91 16.99 -0.61
N VAL A 108 10.36 15.94 -0.02
CA VAL A 108 10.83 15.39 1.27
C VAL A 108 11.53 14.07 0.97
N GLU A 109 12.79 13.97 1.36
CA GLU A 109 13.57 12.73 1.30
C GLU A 109 13.35 11.95 2.59
N PHE A 110 13.12 10.64 2.45
CA PHE A 110 12.96 9.69 3.53
C PHE A 110 14.03 8.63 3.40
N GLN A 111 14.74 8.32 4.49
CA GLN A 111 15.62 7.15 4.56
C GLN A 111 15.08 6.17 5.60
N TYR A 112 15.00 4.90 5.23
CA TYR A 112 14.66 3.83 6.15
C TYR A 112 15.88 3.51 7.02
N VAL A 113 15.73 3.61 8.33
CA VAL A 113 16.87 3.44 9.27
C VAL A 113 16.85 2.05 9.86
N SER A 114 15.73 1.64 10.45
CA SER A 114 15.61 0.31 11.04
C SER A 114 14.17 -0.17 11.11
N PHE A 115 14.05 -1.50 11.17
CA PHE A 115 12.83 -2.23 11.44
C PHE A 115 13.08 -3.21 12.58
N SER A 116 12.17 -3.29 13.54
CA SER A 116 12.25 -4.21 14.67
C SER A 116 10.90 -4.81 14.99
N SER A 117 10.83 -6.15 15.02
CA SER A 117 9.69 -6.93 15.49
C SER A 117 10.16 -8.32 15.92
N THR A 118 9.27 -9.13 16.51
CA THR A 118 9.56 -10.54 16.80
C THR A 118 9.32 -11.46 15.60
N GLN A 119 8.88 -10.94 14.45
CA GLN A 119 8.65 -11.70 13.23
C GLN A 119 9.98 -11.98 12.51
N THR A 120 10.21 -13.25 12.18
CA THR A 120 11.43 -13.70 11.47
C THR A 120 11.17 -14.03 9.99
N THR A 121 9.91 -14.22 9.61
CA THR A 121 9.48 -14.53 8.24
C THR A 121 8.37 -13.60 7.80
N PHE A 122 8.46 -13.07 6.57
CA PHE A 122 7.52 -12.06 6.07
C PHE A 122 6.66 -12.61 4.94
N SER A 123 5.34 -12.47 5.08
CA SER A 123 4.39 -12.79 4.03
C SER A 123 4.59 -11.88 2.80
N PRO A 124 4.40 -12.39 1.57
CA PRO A 124 4.42 -11.58 0.36
C PRO A 124 3.55 -10.33 0.48
N GLY A 125 4.06 -9.20 0.00
CA GLY A 125 3.34 -7.91 0.08
C GLY A 125 3.24 -7.31 1.48
N CYS A 126 4.03 -7.81 2.45
CA CYS A 126 4.01 -7.35 3.84
C CYS A 126 2.61 -7.43 4.45
N ARG A 127 2.01 -8.63 4.39
CA ARG A 127 0.63 -8.81 4.84
C ARG A 127 0.44 -8.54 6.31
N ASP A 128 1.26 -9.14 7.15
CA ASP A 128 0.91 -9.29 8.57
C ASP A 128 1.20 -8.01 9.36
N LEU A 129 2.17 -7.23 8.89
CA LEU A 129 2.58 -5.93 9.39
C LEU A 129 3.45 -5.23 8.36
N GLY A 130 3.60 -3.92 8.48
CA GLY A 130 4.51 -3.15 7.65
C GLY A 130 4.32 -1.65 7.77
N LEU A 131 5.05 -0.93 6.93
CA LEU A 131 4.97 0.52 6.79
C LEU A 131 4.86 0.88 5.31
N GLU A 132 3.88 1.73 4.98
CA GLU A 132 3.69 2.29 3.65
C GLU A 132 4.00 3.79 3.67
N LEU A 133 5.06 4.19 2.96
CA LEU A 133 5.36 5.60 2.67
C LEU A 133 4.58 6.01 1.42
N LYS A 134 3.61 6.92 1.55
CA LYS A 134 2.69 7.28 0.46
C LYS A 134 3.19 8.46 -0.35
N TYR A 135 4.13 8.21 -1.25
CA TYR A 135 4.78 9.24 -2.08
C TYR A 135 4.26 9.33 -3.53
N LEU A 136 3.51 8.34 -4.03
CA LEU A 136 2.85 8.43 -5.33
C LEU A 136 1.78 9.52 -5.34
N SER A 137 1.58 10.19 -6.47
CA SER A 137 0.57 11.26 -6.60
C SER A 137 -0.86 10.75 -6.47
N ASN A 138 -1.18 9.64 -7.15
CA ASN A 138 -2.47 8.96 -7.00
C ASN A 138 -2.48 8.14 -5.70
N GLN A 139 -3.19 8.65 -4.69
CA GLN A 139 -3.24 8.04 -3.37
C GLN A 139 -4.06 6.74 -3.33
N GLN A 140 -4.85 6.45 -4.38
CA GLN A 140 -5.57 5.19 -4.48
C GLN A 140 -4.64 3.99 -4.60
N LEU A 141 -3.44 4.20 -5.14
CA LEU A 141 -2.45 3.15 -5.34
C LEU A 141 -1.71 2.84 -4.03
N ALA A 142 -1.42 1.56 -3.85
CA ALA A 142 -0.49 1.12 -2.82
C ALA A 142 0.94 1.44 -3.24
N ASN A 143 1.71 2.00 -2.33
CA ASN A 143 3.15 2.17 -2.48
C ASN A 143 3.85 0.89 -2.01
N PRO A 144 5.16 0.72 -2.27
CA PRO A 144 5.92 -0.36 -1.68
C PRO A 144 5.76 -0.37 -0.15
N ARG A 145 5.49 -1.56 0.39
CA ARG A 145 5.36 -1.78 1.83
C ARG A 145 6.66 -2.36 2.37
N VAL A 146 7.08 -1.83 3.51
CA VAL A 146 8.33 -2.17 4.17
C VAL A 146 7.99 -2.97 5.42
N CYS A 147 8.47 -4.21 5.50
CA CYS A 147 8.28 -5.07 6.67
C CYS A 147 9.56 -5.78 7.10
N SER A 148 10.72 -5.48 6.49
CA SER A 148 11.99 -6.09 6.87
C SER A 148 13.13 -5.09 6.80
N ASP A 149 14.24 -5.45 7.43
CA ASP A 149 15.51 -4.72 7.46
C ASP A 149 16.22 -4.62 6.10
N ALA A 150 15.79 -5.39 5.10
CA ALA A 150 16.29 -5.32 3.73
C ALA A 150 16.08 -3.95 3.04
N TRP A 151 15.33 -3.05 3.69
CA TRP A 151 15.13 -1.67 3.25
C TRP A 151 16.06 -0.67 3.94
N ASN A 152 16.76 -1.06 5.01
CA ASN A 152 17.61 -0.17 5.79
C ASN A 152 18.70 0.45 4.90
N GLY A 153 18.87 1.76 5.02
CA GLY A 153 19.79 2.57 4.22
C GLY A 153 19.21 3.07 2.90
N LEU A 154 18.14 2.46 2.37
CA LEU A 154 17.48 2.93 1.16
C LEU A 154 16.70 4.23 1.40
N SER A 155 16.61 5.04 0.36
CA SER A 155 15.93 6.33 0.40
C SER A 155 14.84 6.45 -0.66
N SER A 156 13.83 7.28 -0.39
CA SER A 156 12.76 7.61 -1.32
C SER A 156 12.32 9.04 -1.12
N SER A 157 12.05 9.75 -2.22
CA SER A 157 11.64 11.15 -2.19
C SER A 157 10.16 11.29 -2.54
N SER A 158 9.46 12.11 -1.76
CA SER A 158 8.07 12.46 -2.02
C SER A 158 7.95 13.88 -2.57
N PRO A 159 7.34 14.07 -3.75
CA PRO A 159 7.05 15.40 -4.27
C PRO A 159 5.80 16.03 -3.64
N LEU A 160 5.06 15.29 -2.80
CA LEU A 160 3.77 15.74 -2.28
C LEU A 160 3.92 16.89 -1.28
N THR A 161 2.89 17.73 -1.18
CA THR A 161 2.81 18.75 -0.12
C THR A 161 2.72 18.11 1.27
N THR A 162 2.06 16.96 1.37
CA THR A 162 1.98 16.17 2.61
C THR A 162 2.13 14.71 2.23
N THR A 163 3.05 14.02 2.92
CA THR A 163 3.34 12.61 2.69
C THR A 163 2.89 11.81 3.90
N PRO A 164 1.87 10.95 3.77
CA PRO A 164 1.51 10.00 4.81
C PRO A 164 2.56 8.90 4.96
N ILE A 165 2.90 8.59 6.19
CA ILE A 165 3.63 7.38 6.60
C ILE A 165 2.64 6.56 7.41
N VAL A 166 2.27 5.38 6.93
CA VAL A 166 1.30 4.52 7.59
C VAL A 166 1.97 3.24 8.05
N ALA A 167 2.21 3.11 9.35
CA ALA A 167 2.53 1.83 9.95
C ALA A 167 1.25 1.05 10.22
N TYR A 168 1.26 -0.26 9.99
CA TYR A 168 0.12 -1.12 10.21
C TYR A 168 0.55 -2.50 10.74
N THR A 169 -0.35 -3.15 11.45
CA THR A 169 -0.21 -4.56 11.86
C THR A 169 -1.58 -5.17 12.07
N SER A 170 -1.75 -6.42 11.64
CA SER A 170 -2.89 -7.28 11.99
C SER A 170 -2.47 -8.36 13.00
N THR A 171 -1.23 -8.34 13.47
CA THR A 171 -0.62 -9.43 14.24
C THR A 171 0.07 -8.90 15.49
N ILE A 172 1.40 -8.84 15.46
CA ILE A 172 2.29 -8.47 16.55
C ILE A 172 2.68 -6.99 16.49
N SER A 173 3.32 -6.50 17.55
CA SER A 173 3.91 -5.17 17.57
C SER A 173 5.16 -5.07 16.69
N ALA A 174 5.35 -3.89 16.10
CA ALA A 174 6.53 -3.56 15.32
C ALA A 174 6.94 -2.11 15.55
N THR A 175 8.24 -1.84 15.42
CA THR A 175 8.80 -0.49 15.46
C THR A 175 9.57 -0.23 14.17
N PHE A 176 9.29 0.92 13.56
CA PHE A 176 9.94 1.41 12.37
C PHE A 176 10.65 2.72 12.71
N VAL A 177 11.88 2.87 12.24
CA VAL A 177 12.60 4.14 12.32
C VAL A 177 12.88 4.62 10.91
N LEU A 178 12.42 5.83 10.62
CA LEU A 178 12.79 6.57 9.41
C LEU A 178 13.49 7.85 9.84
N GLN A 179 14.25 8.43 8.92
CA GLN A 179 14.61 9.83 9.02
C GLN A 179 14.14 10.57 7.78
N PHE A 180 13.81 11.84 7.93
CA PHE A 180 13.31 12.67 6.85
C PHE A 180 13.93 14.07 6.85
N ARG A 181 14.03 14.66 5.67
CA ARG A 181 14.43 16.06 5.47
C ARG A 181 13.81 16.64 4.20
N ALA A 182 13.66 17.95 4.15
CA ALA A 182 13.31 18.69 2.95
C ALA A 182 14.54 18.82 2.04
N THR A 183 14.32 18.64 0.73
CA THR A 183 15.39 18.71 -0.27
C THR A 183 14.86 19.17 -1.62
N ASN A 184 15.75 19.62 -2.49
CA ASN A 184 15.46 19.91 -3.90
C ASN A 184 15.92 18.79 -4.85
N THR A 185 16.61 17.78 -4.33
CA THR A 185 17.09 16.64 -5.09
C THR A 185 16.12 15.48 -4.95
N ASN A 186 15.78 14.85 -6.07
CA ASN A 186 15.02 13.60 -6.06
C ASN A 186 15.97 12.42 -5.84
N VAL A 187 15.77 11.68 -4.75
CA VAL A 187 16.46 10.42 -4.44
C VAL A 187 15.43 9.31 -4.40
N THR A 188 15.61 8.28 -5.22
CA THR A 188 14.81 7.05 -5.15
C THR A 188 15.74 5.87 -5.35
N ASP A 189 16.01 5.15 -4.27
CA ASP A 189 16.78 3.92 -4.34
C ASP A 189 15.86 2.78 -4.76
N VAL A 190 16.29 2.03 -5.77
CA VAL A 190 15.60 0.81 -6.17
C VAL A 190 16.08 -0.30 -5.25
N LYS A 191 15.17 -0.91 -4.48
CA LYS A 191 15.51 -2.15 -3.78
C LYS A 191 16.00 -3.15 -4.83
N PRO A 192 17.22 -3.71 -4.70
CA PRO A 192 17.71 -4.72 -5.64
C PRO A 192 16.62 -5.80 -5.79
N PRO A 193 16.36 -6.28 -7.03
CA PRO A 193 15.45 -7.39 -7.21
C PRO A 193 15.88 -8.50 -6.24
N PRO A 194 14.93 -9.20 -5.59
CA PRO A 194 15.29 -10.42 -4.87
C PRO A 194 16.19 -11.25 -5.80
N PRO A 195 17.31 -11.83 -5.31
CA PRO A 195 18.06 -12.78 -6.11
C PRO A 195 17.05 -13.75 -6.74
N PRO A 196 17.20 -14.10 -8.04
CA PRO A 196 16.23 -14.94 -8.72
C PRO A 196 15.95 -16.11 -7.79
N PHE A 197 14.69 -16.24 -7.37
CA PHE A 197 14.28 -17.39 -6.60
C PHE A 197 14.78 -18.59 -7.40
N LEU A 198 15.78 -19.31 -6.88
CA LEU A 198 16.07 -20.65 -7.34
C LEU A 198 14.79 -21.41 -7.01
N SER A 199 13.90 -21.45 -7.99
CA SER A 199 12.63 -22.14 -7.91
C SER A 199 12.93 -23.63 -7.86
N SER A 200 13.30 -24.15 -6.69
CA SER A 200 12.97 -25.53 -6.40
C SER A 200 11.46 -25.55 -6.26
N ASN A 201 10.79 -25.92 -7.35
CA ASN A 201 9.35 -25.98 -7.60
C ASN A 201 8.87 -24.95 -8.63
N VAL A 202 9.33 -25.13 -9.86
CA VAL A 202 8.50 -24.86 -11.03
C VAL A 202 7.17 -25.59 -10.80
N TYR A 203 6.08 -24.86 -10.57
CA TYR A 203 4.74 -25.40 -10.76
C TYR A 203 4.65 -25.75 -12.25
N LYS A 204 4.97 -27.00 -12.60
CA LYS A 204 4.96 -27.47 -13.99
C LYS A 204 3.55 -27.56 -14.58
N HIS A 205 2.51 -27.38 -13.78
CA HIS A 205 1.13 -27.43 -14.24
C HIS A 205 0.28 -26.37 -13.54
N VAL A 206 -0.23 -25.42 -14.32
CA VAL A 206 -1.38 -24.59 -13.93
C VAL A 206 -2.60 -25.31 -14.50
N HIS A 207 -3.48 -25.82 -13.64
CA HIS A 207 -4.76 -26.38 -14.07
C HIS A 207 -5.76 -25.22 -14.25
N ILE A 208 -6.27 -25.03 -15.47
CA ILE A 208 -7.30 -24.04 -15.77
C ILE A 208 -8.53 -24.82 -16.23
N ASP A 209 -9.57 -24.86 -15.39
CA ASP A 209 -10.84 -25.47 -15.75
C ASP A 209 -11.66 -24.50 -16.60
N ILE A 210 -11.74 -24.77 -17.90
CA ILE A 210 -12.49 -23.95 -18.86
C ILE A 210 -13.92 -24.51 -18.96
N TYR A 211 -14.91 -23.76 -18.46
CA TYR A 211 -16.32 -24.09 -18.63
C TYR A 211 -16.80 -23.71 -20.05
N LYS A 212 -17.73 -24.51 -20.58
CA LYS A 212 -18.15 -24.62 -22.00
C LYS A 212 -18.60 -23.32 -22.71
N HIS A 213 -18.69 -22.18 -22.02
CA HIS A 213 -19.22 -20.93 -22.55
C HIS A 213 -18.29 -19.71 -22.39
N ILE A 214 -17.01 -19.91 -22.09
CA ILE A 214 -16.06 -18.80 -21.94
C ILE A 214 -15.24 -18.61 -23.23
N HIS A 215 -15.36 -17.42 -23.84
CA HIS A 215 -14.44 -16.97 -24.89
C HIS A 215 -13.20 -16.32 -24.25
N ILE A 216 -12.02 -16.87 -24.51
CA ILE A 216 -10.73 -16.32 -24.07
C ILE A 216 -10.14 -15.50 -25.22
N LEU A 217 -9.89 -14.21 -24.99
CA LEU A 217 -9.15 -13.35 -25.93
C LEU A 217 -7.66 -13.44 -25.60
N VAL A 218 -6.89 -14.09 -26.48
CA VAL A 218 -5.43 -14.19 -26.39
C VAL A 218 -4.81 -13.02 -27.17
N TYR A 219 -4.06 -12.14 -26.49
CA TYR A 219 -3.33 -11.05 -27.13
C TYR A 219 -2.07 -11.57 -27.85
N LYS A 220 -1.67 -10.87 -28.92
CA LYS A 220 -0.70 -11.26 -29.97
C LYS A 220 0.72 -11.67 -29.52
N HIS A 221 1.03 -11.66 -28.22
CA HIS A 221 2.35 -11.98 -27.66
C HIS A 221 2.34 -13.13 -26.65
N ALA A 222 1.22 -13.86 -26.52
CA ALA A 222 1.16 -15.06 -25.69
C ALA A 222 1.06 -16.32 -26.57
N HIS A 223 2.03 -17.23 -26.42
CA HIS A 223 1.98 -18.58 -26.99
C HIS A 223 1.40 -19.51 -25.92
N ILE A 224 0.34 -20.25 -26.25
CA ILE A 224 -0.27 -21.23 -25.35
C ILE A 224 -0.21 -22.59 -26.06
N ASP A 225 0.60 -23.49 -25.52
CA ASP A 225 0.70 -24.86 -26.00
C ASP A 225 -0.32 -25.74 -25.27
N VAL A 226 -1.28 -26.31 -26.01
CA VAL A 226 -2.32 -27.19 -25.48
C VAL A 226 -1.92 -28.64 -25.74
N TYR A 227 -1.68 -29.39 -24.66
CA TYR A 227 -1.41 -30.83 -24.74
C TYR A 227 -2.62 -31.61 -24.24
N LYS A 228 -3.06 -32.59 -25.03
CA LYS A 228 -4.14 -33.50 -24.65
C LYS A 228 -3.55 -34.62 -23.78
N TYR A 229 -3.93 -34.68 -22.52
CA TYR A 229 -3.56 -35.79 -21.64
C TYR A 229 -4.66 -36.84 -21.69
N ASP A 230 -4.35 -38.04 -22.19
CA ASP A 230 -5.26 -39.17 -22.15
C ASP A 230 -4.96 -39.97 -20.87
N HIS A 231 -5.93 -40.04 -19.96
CA HIS A 231 -5.84 -40.94 -18.81
C HIS A 231 -6.24 -42.34 -19.26
N SER A 232 -5.26 -43.21 -19.51
CA SER A 232 -5.50 -44.65 -19.59
C SER A 232 -5.87 -45.16 -18.20
N MET A 233 -7.08 -45.69 -18.08
CA MET A 233 -7.62 -46.36 -16.88
C MET A 233 -6.85 -47.63 -16.53
#